data_AF-A0A9X0BRS0-F1
#
_entry.id   AF-A0A9X0BRS0-F1
#
_cell.length_a   1.000
_cell.length_b   1.000
_cell.length_c   1.000
_cell.angle_alpha   90.00
_cell.angle_beta   90.00
_cell.angle_gamma   90.00
#
_symmetry.space_group_name_H-M   'P 1'
#
loop_
_entity.id
_entity.type
_entity.pdbx_description
1 polymer ?
#
loop_
_entity_poly.entity_id
_entity_poly.type
_entity_poly.pdbx_seq_one_letter_code
_entity_poly.pdbx_strand_id
1 'polypeptide(L)'
;MIVRLASSFLALEGDVILKLFDRRFATTIREEREVCPWTEDIEKEYHQFILDGGASKLFTELKANSELAEQEGDDWNDLQFEAYLHHLMLGLYETEVEVYNTLKDLQGNDIPRLFACVTVPNSTCEQTAPISQYVDVPGILLQYIVGVSLSDTALHAPKECWQSICEDAIRIVHLIGSNQARWSDAEDLGKEVVRISEIVHGETHPETLVFMRKLCYTIRNQGHLEEAKNLGEKAIDGMEKAGMGRDRRMMVAMVDLAVTYRELRLMPEP
;
A
#
# COMPACT_ATOMS: atom_id res chain seq x y z
N MET A 1 -2.78 4.34 -13.16
CA MET A 1 -1.70 5.00 -13.95
C MET A 1 -1.07 6.12 -13.14
N ILE A 2 0.26 6.31 -13.24
CA ILE A 2 0.99 7.38 -12.51
C ILE A 2 1.82 8.19 -13.52
N VAL A 3 1.72 9.51 -13.49
CA VAL A 3 2.41 10.42 -14.40
C VAL A 3 3.06 11.56 -13.61
N ARG A 4 4.34 11.84 -13.86
CA ARG A 4 5.02 13.04 -13.33
C ARG A 4 4.73 14.24 -14.23
N LEU A 5 4.22 15.31 -13.66
CA LEU A 5 3.95 16.57 -14.34
C LEU A 5 4.88 17.65 -13.83
N ALA A 6 5.43 18.44 -14.75
CA ALA A 6 6.26 19.60 -14.41
C ALA A 6 5.40 20.73 -13.81
N SER A 7 5.88 21.37 -12.75
CA SER A 7 5.11 22.37 -12.00
C SER A 7 4.69 23.60 -12.82
N SER A 8 5.41 23.89 -13.92
CA SER A 8 5.15 25.04 -14.78
C SER A 8 3.74 25.08 -15.37
N PHE A 9 3.04 23.93 -15.42
CA PHE A 9 1.68 23.84 -15.96
C PHE A 9 0.56 24.22 -14.98
N LEU A 10 0.78 24.12 -13.67
CA LEU A 10 -0.29 24.21 -12.67
C LEU A 10 -0.10 25.33 -11.65
N ALA A 11 0.95 26.16 -11.80
CA ALA A 11 1.34 27.18 -10.81
C ALA A 11 1.52 26.62 -9.38
N LEU A 12 1.79 25.31 -9.29
CA LEU A 12 2.11 24.62 -8.05
C LEU A 12 3.63 24.67 -7.83
N GLU A 13 4.04 24.64 -6.57
CA GLU A 13 5.45 24.69 -6.19
C GLU A 13 6.05 23.28 -6.26
N GLY A 14 6.96 23.04 -7.22
CA GLY A 14 7.63 21.75 -7.42
C GLY A 14 6.83 20.74 -8.26
N ASP A 15 7.51 19.69 -8.73
CA ASP A 15 6.88 18.68 -9.57
C ASP A 15 5.74 17.96 -8.85
N VAL A 16 4.76 17.49 -9.62
CA VAL A 16 3.58 16.81 -9.09
C VAL A 16 3.39 15.46 -9.73
N ILE A 17 2.77 14.55 -9.00
CA ILE A 17 2.39 13.23 -9.47
C ILE A 17 0.87 13.23 -9.69
N LEU A 18 0.46 12.95 -10.92
CA LEU A 18 -0.91 12.62 -11.25
C LEU A 18 -1.10 11.11 -11.18
N LYS A 19 -1.89 10.66 -10.20
CA LYS A 19 -2.32 9.26 -10.09
C LYS A 19 -3.78 9.17 -10.56
N LEU A 20 -4.00 8.41 -11.64
CA LEU A 20 -5.33 8.14 -12.19
C LEU A 20 -5.76 6.70 -11.88
N PHE A 21 -7.00 6.54 -11.45
CA PHE A 21 -7.64 5.26 -11.16
C PHE A 21 -8.47 4.83 -12.37
N ASP A 22 -7.75 4.45 -13.43
CA ASP A 22 -8.33 4.12 -14.73
C ASP A 22 -8.39 2.60 -14.91
N ARG A 23 -9.60 2.06 -15.07
CA ARG A 23 -9.84 0.61 -15.24
C ARG A 23 -9.15 0.01 -16.47
N ARG A 24 -8.87 0.84 -17.49
CA ARG A 24 -8.21 0.41 -18.73
C ARG A 24 -6.75 0.04 -18.48
N PHE A 25 -6.17 0.60 -17.43
CA PHE A 25 -4.77 0.38 -17.02
C PHE A 25 -4.66 -0.42 -15.71
N ALA A 26 -5.71 -1.15 -15.31
CA ALA A 26 -5.70 -2.04 -14.15
C ALA A 26 -4.96 -3.36 -14.44
N THR A 27 -3.70 -3.28 -14.90
CA THR A 27 -2.94 -4.42 -15.46
C THR A 27 -2.76 -5.55 -14.45
N THR A 28 -2.36 -5.24 -13.21
CA THR A 28 -2.14 -6.25 -12.16
C THR A 28 -3.39 -7.07 -11.88
N ILE A 29 -4.54 -6.41 -11.72
CA ILE A 29 -5.81 -7.10 -11.42
C ILE A 29 -6.26 -7.96 -12.62
N ARG A 30 -6.05 -7.48 -13.85
CA ARG A 30 -6.36 -8.26 -15.07
C ARG A 30 -5.47 -9.49 -15.19
N GLU A 31 -4.18 -9.36 -14.88
CA GLU A 31 -3.23 -10.47 -14.87
C GLU A 31 -3.59 -11.52 -13.80
N GLU A 32 -3.90 -11.08 -12.58
CA GLU A 32 -4.27 -11.97 -11.46
C GLU A 32 -5.58 -12.72 -11.70
N ARG A 33 -6.54 -12.10 -12.40
CA ARG A 33 -7.84 -12.70 -12.72
C ARG A 33 -7.90 -13.34 -14.10
N GLU A 34 -6.78 -13.42 -14.82
CA GLU A 34 -6.66 -13.96 -16.18
C GLU A 34 -7.67 -13.36 -17.19
N VAL A 35 -8.03 -12.08 -17.02
CA VAL A 35 -9.02 -11.40 -17.87
C VAL A 35 -8.36 -10.74 -19.07
N CYS A 36 -9.08 -10.71 -20.19
CA CYS A 36 -8.67 -10.05 -21.43
C CYS A 36 -8.14 -8.62 -21.19
N PRO A 37 -7.04 -8.24 -21.86
CA PRO A 37 -6.60 -6.86 -21.90
C PRO A 37 -7.69 -5.95 -22.47
N TRP A 38 -7.68 -4.70 -22.04
CA TRP A 38 -8.58 -3.70 -22.58
C TRP A 38 -8.37 -3.50 -24.10
N THR A 39 -9.47 -3.35 -24.84
CA THR A 39 -9.46 -3.04 -26.27
C THR A 39 -10.48 -1.94 -26.61
N GLU A 40 -10.32 -1.31 -27.77
CA GLU A 40 -11.27 -0.28 -28.23
C GLU A 40 -12.68 -0.85 -28.48
N ASP A 41 -12.77 -2.13 -28.86
CA ASP A 41 -14.05 -2.79 -29.09
C ASP A 41 -14.79 -3.04 -27.77
N ILE A 42 -14.08 -3.53 -26.74
CA ILE A 42 -14.62 -3.65 -25.37
C ILE A 42 -15.08 -2.28 -24.85
N GLU A 43 -14.34 -1.20 -25.13
CA GLU A 43 -14.74 0.14 -24.69
C GLU A 43 -16.07 0.58 -25.30
N LYS A 44 -16.30 0.29 -26.59
CA LYS A 44 -17.56 0.60 -27.28
C LYS A 44 -18.72 -0.23 -26.73
N GLU A 45 -18.50 -1.53 -26.52
CA GLU A 45 -19.51 -2.43 -25.95
C GLU A 45 -19.84 -2.07 -24.50
N TYR A 46 -18.84 -1.70 -23.71
CA TYR A 46 -19.02 -1.22 -22.35
C TYR A 46 -19.82 0.09 -22.31
N HIS A 47 -19.58 0.99 -23.26
CA HIS A 47 -20.37 2.21 -23.38
C HIS A 47 -21.85 1.90 -23.62
N GLN A 48 -22.14 0.93 -24.50
CA GLN A 48 -23.52 0.49 -24.72
C GLN A 48 -24.12 -0.16 -23.46
N PHE A 49 -23.34 -0.98 -22.74
CA PHE A 49 -23.77 -1.59 -21.48
C PHE A 49 -24.14 -0.57 -20.39
N ILE A 50 -23.45 0.58 -20.35
CA ILE A 50 -23.81 1.68 -19.47
C ILE A 50 -25.14 2.31 -19.89
N LEU A 51 -25.32 2.59 -21.19
CA LEU A 51 -26.56 3.17 -21.73
C LEU A 51 -27.78 2.26 -21.49
N ASP A 52 -27.57 0.95 -21.53
CA ASP A 52 -28.59 -0.06 -21.25
C ASP A 52 -28.91 -0.20 -19.75
N GLY A 53 -28.19 0.52 -18.87
CA GLY A 53 -28.37 0.51 -17.42
C GLY A 53 -27.72 -0.68 -16.71
N GLY A 54 -26.96 -1.51 -17.43
CA GLY A 54 -26.29 -2.70 -16.89
C GLY A 54 -25.29 -2.34 -15.79
N ALA A 55 -24.48 -1.31 -16.01
CA ALA A 55 -23.51 -0.83 -15.03
C ALA A 55 -24.19 -0.33 -13.73
N SER A 56 -25.28 0.42 -13.84
CA SER A 56 -26.03 0.92 -12.67
C SER A 56 -26.60 -0.21 -11.83
N LYS A 57 -27.11 -1.26 -12.48
CA LYS A 57 -27.65 -2.44 -11.78
C LYS A 57 -26.54 -3.16 -11.02
N LEU A 58 -25.44 -3.48 -11.70
CA LEU A 58 -24.31 -4.18 -11.09
C LEU A 58 -23.69 -3.37 -9.93
N PHE A 59 -23.58 -2.05 -10.06
CA PHE A 59 -23.07 -1.20 -8.96
C PHE A 59 -23.97 -1.25 -7.73
N THR A 60 -25.28 -1.37 -7.91
CA THR A 60 -26.22 -1.50 -6.79
C THR A 60 -26.05 -2.84 -6.10
N GLU A 61 -25.86 -3.91 -6.87
CA GLU A 61 -25.61 -5.26 -6.37
C GLU A 61 -24.26 -5.34 -5.61
N LEU A 62 -23.20 -4.78 -6.17
CA LEU A 62 -21.87 -4.70 -5.53
C LEU A 62 -21.89 -3.89 -4.23
N LYS A 63 -22.65 -2.78 -4.19
CA LYS A 63 -22.82 -2.00 -2.95
C LYS A 63 -23.63 -2.75 -1.89
N ALA A 64 -24.54 -3.64 -2.29
CA ALA A 64 -25.35 -4.43 -1.39
C ALA A 64 -24.64 -5.69 -0.88
N ASN A 65 -23.70 -6.24 -1.67
CA ASN A 65 -22.93 -7.42 -1.34
C ASN A 65 -21.44 -7.22 -1.69
N SER A 66 -20.61 -6.97 -0.66
CA SER A 66 -19.16 -6.77 -0.83
C SER A 66 -18.42 -8.02 -1.31
N GLU A 67 -18.99 -9.22 -1.13
CA GLU A 67 -18.39 -10.49 -1.52
C GLU A 67 -18.85 -10.95 -2.92
N LEU A 68 -19.71 -10.18 -3.60
CA LEU A 68 -20.29 -10.58 -4.89
C LEU A 68 -19.23 -10.91 -5.95
N ALA A 69 -18.13 -10.15 -5.97
CA ALA A 69 -17.02 -10.38 -6.91
C ALA A 69 -16.21 -11.67 -6.61
N GLU A 70 -16.25 -12.14 -5.37
CA GLU A 70 -15.62 -13.41 -4.98
C GLU A 70 -16.55 -14.59 -5.22
N GLN A 71 -17.87 -14.37 -5.09
CA GLN A 71 -18.90 -15.40 -5.23
C GLN A 71 -19.26 -15.67 -6.69
N GLU A 72 -19.39 -14.63 -7.50
CA GLU A 72 -19.92 -14.70 -8.88
C GLU A 72 -18.97 -14.14 -9.94
N GLY A 73 -17.81 -13.61 -9.53
CA GLY A 73 -16.89 -12.92 -10.43
C GLY A 73 -16.35 -13.79 -11.56
N ASP A 74 -16.24 -15.10 -11.34
CA ASP A 74 -15.74 -16.06 -12.34
C ASP A 74 -16.77 -16.29 -13.49
N ASP A 75 -18.06 -16.02 -13.25
CA ASP A 75 -19.14 -16.19 -14.24
C ASP A 75 -19.45 -14.89 -15.00
N TRP A 76 -18.75 -13.79 -14.69
CA TRP A 76 -19.01 -12.51 -15.33
C TRP A 76 -18.52 -12.47 -16.77
N ASN A 77 -19.33 -11.84 -17.64
CA ASN A 77 -18.86 -11.48 -18.96
C ASN A 77 -17.91 -10.27 -18.92
N ASP A 78 -17.22 -10.03 -20.03
CA ASP A 78 -16.25 -8.93 -20.16
C ASP A 78 -16.84 -7.57 -19.72
N LEU A 79 -18.11 -7.28 -20.04
CA LEU A 79 -18.75 -6.00 -19.73
C LEU A 79 -19.07 -5.83 -18.25
N GLN A 80 -19.52 -6.91 -17.60
CA GLN A 80 -19.71 -6.95 -16.15
C GLN A 80 -18.36 -6.78 -15.43
N PHE A 81 -17.31 -7.41 -15.95
CA PHE A 81 -15.98 -7.26 -15.39
C PHE A 81 -15.43 -5.84 -15.57
N GLU A 82 -15.64 -5.20 -16.74
CA GLU A 82 -15.29 -3.79 -16.93
C GLU A 82 -16.05 -2.85 -15.97
N ALA A 83 -17.34 -3.12 -15.73
CA ALA A 83 -18.11 -2.39 -14.73
C ALA A 83 -17.54 -2.60 -13.32
N TYR A 84 -17.21 -3.84 -12.95
CA TYR A 84 -16.58 -4.13 -11.68
C TYR A 84 -15.23 -3.43 -11.53
N LEU A 85 -14.36 -3.46 -12.55
CA LEU A 85 -13.09 -2.74 -12.50
C LEU A 85 -13.31 -1.24 -12.31
N HIS A 86 -14.31 -0.64 -12.98
CA HIS A 86 -14.67 0.77 -12.75
C HIS A 86 -15.08 1.02 -11.30
N HIS A 87 -15.94 0.16 -10.75
CA HIS A 87 -16.39 0.23 -9.36
C HIS A 87 -15.23 0.11 -8.38
N LEU A 88 -14.33 -0.85 -8.61
CA LEU A 88 -13.14 -1.08 -7.79
C LEU A 88 -12.19 0.11 -7.85
N MET A 89 -11.94 0.68 -9.04
CA MET A 89 -11.10 1.86 -9.18
C MET A 89 -11.68 3.07 -8.44
N LEU A 90 -13.01 3.26 -8.48
CA LEU A 90 -13.69 4.29 -7.69
C LEU A 90 -13.52 4.06 -6.18
N GLY A 91 -13.72 2.84 -5.70
CA GLY A 91 -13.54 2.50 -4.29
C GLY A 91 -12.11 2.71 -3.80
N LEU A 92 -11.10 2.34 -4.60
CA LEU A 92 -9.70 2.60 -4.31
C LEU A 92 -9.39 4.10 -4.25
N TYR A 93 -9.93 4.87 -5.20
CA TYR A 93 -9.80 6.33 -5.20
C TYR A 93 -10.43 6.97 -3.96
N GLU A 94 -11.68 6.61 -3.62
CA GLU A 94 -12.39 7.14 -2.45
C GLU A 94 -11.65 6.82 -1.16
N THR A 95 -11.21 5.56 -1.02
CA THR A 95 -10.41 5.11 0.12
C THR A 95 -9.10 5.90 0.24
N GLU A 96 -8.38 6.09 -0.87
CA GLU A 96 -7.12 6.83 -0.84
C GLU A 96 -7.32 8.30 -0.48
N VAL A 97 -8.36 8.95 -1.01
CA VAL A 97 -8.71 10.32 -0.64
C VAL A 97 -9.10 10.42 0.84
N GLU A 98 -9.88 9.48 1.36
CA GLU A 98 -10.25 9.42 2.78
C GLU A 98 -9.02 9.23 3.68
N VAL A 99 -8.09 8.36 3.28
CA VAL A 99 -6.82 8.15 3.99
C VAL A 99 -6.02 9.45 4.04
N TYR A 100 -5.84 10.14 2.91
CA TYR A 100 -5.13 11.42 2.90
C TYR A 100 -5.83 12.47 3.78
N ASN A 101 -7.15 12.56 3.73
CA ASN A 101 -7.91 13.49 4.58
C ASN A 101 -7.77 13.17 6.07
N THR A 102 -7.75 11.89 6.43
CA THR A 102 -7.56 11.41 7.81
C THR A 102 -6.14 11.69 8.30
N LEU A 103 -5.14 11.52 7.44
CA LEU A 103 -3.72 11.69 7.75
C LEU A 103 -3.21 13.12 7.43
N LYS A 104 -4.08 14.12 7.49
CA LYS A 104 -3.77 15.51 7.10
C LYS A 104 -2.55 16.09 7.81
N ASP A 105 -2.35 15.75 9.09
CA ASP A 105 -1.23 16.27 9.90
C ASP A 105 0.13 15.68 9.50
N LEU A 106 0.11 14.55 8.79
CA LEU A 106 1.32 13.86 8.31
C LEU A 106 1.74 14.33 6.91
N GLN A 107 0.85 15.02 6.19
CA GLN A 107 1.09 15.42 4.80
C GLN A 107 2.20 16.47 4.67
N GLY A 108 3.16 16.17 3.80
CA GLY A 108 4.35 16.99 3.54
C GLY A 108 5.46 16.85 4.55
N ASN A 109 5.29 15.98 5.55
CA ASN A 109 6.32 15.57 6.47
C ASN A 109 6.64 14.08 6.25
N ASP A 110 5.64 13.22 6.46
CA ASP A 110 5.81 11.75 6.50
C ASP A 110 5.19 11.06 5.29
N ILE A 111 4.14 11.67 4.74
CA ILE A 111 3.48 11.22 3.52
C ILE A 111 3.42 12.39 2.53
N PRO A 112 3.32 12.15 1.21
CA PRO A 112 3.18 13.21 0.23
C PRO A 112 1.99 14.15 0.53
N ARG A 113 2.09 15.43 0.15
CA ARG A 113 0.91 16.30 0.18
C ARG A 113 -0.08 15.91 -0.92
N LEU A 114 -1.36 15.85 -0.58
CA LEU A 114 -2.46 15.83 -1.55
C LEU A 114 -2.80 17.27 -1.92
N PHE A 115 -2.56 17.64 -3.18
CA PHE A 115 -2.85 18.98 -3.69
C PHE A 115 -4.30 19.14 -4.13
N ALA A 116 -4.83 18.16 -4.88
CA ALA A 116 -6.18 18.22 -5.39
C ALA A 116 -6.69 16.84 -5.80
N CYS A 117 -8.02 16.71 -5.82
CA CYS A 117 -8.71 15.67 -6.56
C CYS A 117 -8.99 16.18 -7.98
N VAL A 118 -8.85 15.33 -8.98
CA VAL A 118 -9.07 15.65 -10.39
C VAL A 118 -9.96 14.61 -11.04
N THR A 119 -10.70 15.04 -12.05
CA THR A 119 -11.53 14.15 -12.87
C THR A 119 -11.16 14.37 -14.31
N VAL A 120 -10.79 13.30 -15.01
CA VAL A 120 -10.53 13.32 -16.45
C VAL A 120 -11.80 12.86 -17.16
N PRO A 121 -12.54 13.76 -17.82
CA PRO A 121 -13.74 13.38 -18.55
C PRO A 121 -13.35 12.55 -19.77
N ASN A 122 -14.11 11.50 -20.05
CA ASN A 122 -13.92 10.74 -21.28
C ASN A 122 -14.60 11.48 -22.45
N SER A 123 -13.80 11.94 -23.41
CA SER A 123 -14.18 12.93 -24.45
C SER A 123 -15.11 12.40 -25.56
N THR A 124 -15.62 11.18 -25.46
CA THR A 124 -16.47 10.54 -26.48
C THR A 124 -17.97 10.73 -26.27
N CYS A 125 -18.42 11.25 -25.13
CA CYS A 125 -19.84 11.30 -24.78
C CYS A 125 -20.38 12.74 -24.73
N GLU A 126 -21.55 12.98 -25.34
CA GLU A 126 -22.39 14.13 -24.98
C GLU A 126 -22.84 13.94 -23.53
N GLN A 127 -22.11 14.57 -22.59
CA GLN A 127 -22.19 14.32 -21.16
C GLN A 127 -23.59 14.58 -20.59
N THR A 128 -24.38 13.53 -20.40
CA THR A 128 -25.50 13.57 -19.45
C THR A 128 -24.98 13.17 -18.07
N ALA A 129 -25.34 13.92 -17.04
CA ALA A 129 -24.85 13.74 -15.66
C ALA A 129 -24.87 12.28 -15.13
N PRO A 130 -25.86 11.41 -15.44
CA PRO A 130 -25.88 10.03 -14.95
C PRO A 130 -24.82 9.10 -15.57
N ILE A 131 -24.28 9.43 -16.74
CA ILE A 131 -23.31 8.58 -17.45
C ILE A 131 -21.89 8.86 -16.94
N SER A 132 -21.60 10.11 -16.60
CA SER A 132 -20.27 10.56 -16.13
C SER A 132 -19.71 9.70 -14.99
N GLN A 133 -20.54 9.23 -14.06
CA GLN A 133 -20.13 8.39 -12.93
C GLN A 133 -19.54 7.02 -13.34
N TYR A 134 -19.82 6.54 -14.55
CA TYR A 134 -19.37 5.23 -15.05
C TYR A 134 -18.23 5.34 -16.09
N VAL A 135 -17.85 6.56 -16.46
CA VAL A 135 -16.92 6.79 -17.59
C VAL A 135 -15.79 7.74 -17.20
N ASP A 136 -16.06 8.72 -16.35
CA ASP A 136 -15.05 9.67 -15.91
C ASP A 136 -14.00 8.97 -15.06
N VAL A 137 -12.74 9.34 -15.28
CA VAL A 137 -11.60 8.75 -14.60
C VAL A 137 -11.20 9.65 -13.44
N PRO A 138 -11.39 9.22 -12.18
CA PRO A 138 -10.95 9.99 -11.04
C PRO A 138 -9.43 9.89 -10.86
N GLY A 139 -8.87 10.89 -10.21
CA GLY A 139 -7.45 10.95 -9.91
C GLY A 139 -7.12 11.92 -8.79
N ILE A 140 -5.87 11.84 -8.35
CA ILE A 140 -5.31 12.72 -7.32
C ILE A 140 -3.99 13.32 -7.79
N LEU A 141 -3.77 14.56 -7.40
CA LEU A 141 -2.50 15.27 -7.56
C LEU A 141 -1.74 15.23 -6.24
N LEU A 142 -0.58 14.56 -6.27
CA LEU A 142 0.28 14.38 -5.11
C LEU A 142 1.61 15.13 -5.28
N GLN A 143 2.21 15.49 -4.15
CA GLN A 143 3.59 15.97 -4.10
C GLN A 143 4.54 14.93 -4.68
N TYR A 144 5.38 15.35 -5.62
CA TYR A 144 6.51 14.53 -6.03
C TYR A 144 7.59 14.56 -4.94
N ILE A 145 7.96 13.38 -4.43
CA ILE A 145 9.08 13.23 -3.52
C ILE A 145 10.31 12.89 -4.34
N VAL A 146 11.29 13.79 -4.33
CA VAL A 146 12.59 13.55 -4.95
C VAL A 146 13.33 12.54 -4.10
N GLY A 147 13.63 11.37 -4.66
CA GLY A 147 14.31 10.32 -3.95
C GLY A 147 14.45 9.05 -4.77
N VAL A 148 15.03 8.05 -4.13
CA VAL A 148 15.15 6.69 -4.65
C VAL A 148 13.99 5.87 -4.09
N SER A 149 13.46 4.94 -4.88
CA SER A 149 12.48 3.97 -4.38
C SER A 149 13.09 3.21 -3.19
N LEU A 150 12.26 2.79 -2.24
CA LEU A 150 12.71 1.97 -1.13
C LEU A 150 13.51 0.75 -1.62
N SER A 151 13.01 0.08 -2.67
CA SER A 151 13.64 -1.07 -3.32
C SER A 151 15.05 -0.80 -3.85
N ASP A 152 15.28 0.41 -4.35
CA ASP A 152 16.53 0.86 -4.97
C ASP A 152 17.44 1.62 -4.01
N THR A 153 17.00 1.82 -2.76
CA THR A 153 17.70 2.63 -1.76
C THR A 153 19.07 2.06 -1.46
N ALA A 154 19.20 0.74 -1.33
CA ALA A 154 20.47 0.07 -1.06
C ALA A 154 21.53 0.28 -2.17
N LEU A 155 21.09 0.56 -3.41
CA LEU A 155 21.97 0.73 -4.57
C LEU A 155 22.37 2.20 -4.81
N HIS A 156 21.51 3.14 -4.43
CA HIS A 156 21.64 4.54 -4.85
C HIS A 156 21.74 5.54 -3.68
N ALA A 157 21.35 5.18 -2.46
CA ALA A 157 21.43 6.09 -1.33
C ALA A 157 22.87 6.23 -0.81
N PRO A 158 23.38 7.45 -0.59
CA PRO A 158 24.69 7.68 0.03
C PRO A 158 24.73 7.08 1.44
N LYS A 159 25.89 6.52 1.82
CA LYS A 159 26.05 5.84 3.13
C LYS A 159 25.79 6.76 4.32
N GLU A 160 26.03 8.05 4.14
CA GLU A 160 25.86 9.08 5.15
C GLU A 160 24.39 9.29 5.52
N CYS A 161 23.46 8.95 4.61
CA CYS A 161 22.02 9.12 4.83
C CYS A 161 21.34 7.87 5.40
N TRP A 162 22.03 6.72 5.43
CA TRP A 162 21.44 5.43 5.78
C TRP A 162 20.86 5.42 7.19
N GLN A 163 21.57 5.97 8.18
CA GLN A 163 21.05 6.06 9.55
C GLN A 163 19.71 6.80 9.62
N SER A 164 19.61 7.97 8.96
CA SER A 164 18.38 8.78 8.94
C SER A 164 17.24 8.06 8.22
N ILE A 165 17.51 7.44 7.07
CA ILE A 165 16.52 6.69 6.29
C ILE A 165 15.93 5.57 7.14
N CYS A 166 16.78 4.83 7.84
CA CYS A 166 16.32 3.74 8.66
C CYS A 166 15.55 4.23 9.91
N GLU A 167 15.98 5.32 10.55
CA GLU A 167 15.24 5.96 11.65
C GLU A 167 13.84 6.44 11.22
N ASP A 168 13.73 7.06 10.04
CA ASP A 168 12.44 7.47 9.47
C ASP A 168 11.56 6.27 9.16
N ALA A 169 12.12 5.20 8.61
CA ALA A 169 11.36 4.00 8.33
C ALA A 169 10.82 3.34 9.62
N ILE A 170 11.60 3.32 10.71
CA ILE A 170 11.11 2.90 12.03
C ILE A 170 9.92 3.71 12.46
N ARG A 171 10.05 5.04 12.34
CA ARG A 171 9.05 5.98 12.83
C ARG A 171 7.75 5.80 12.04
N ILE A 172 7.83 5.63 10.72
CA ILE A 172 6.69 5.35 9.85
C ILE A 172 6.06 4.00 10.20
N VAL A 173 6.83 2.93 10.37
CA VAL A 173 6.32 1.61 10.78
C VAL A 173 5.59 1.70 12.14
N HIS A 174 6.12 2.47 13.10
CA HIS A 174 5.45 2.67 14.40
C HIS A 174 4.14 3.43 14.25
N LEU A 175 4.13 4.47 13.41
CA LEU A 175 2.94 5.27 13.14
C LEU A 175 1.84 4.41 12.49
N ILE A 176 2.19 3.62 11.49
CA ILE A 176 1.25 2.72 10.81
C ILE A 176 0.75 1.63 11.75
N GLY A 177 1.65 0.95 12.48
CA GLY A 177 1.28 -0.11 13.42
C GLY A 177 0.46 0.39 14.62
N SER A 178 0.63 1.65 15.06
CA SER A 178 -0.21 2.20 16.13
C SER A 178 -1.70 2.29 15.75
N ASN A 179 -2.00 2.32 14.44
CA ASN A 179 -3.34 2.17 13.91
C ASN A 179 -3.60 0.69 13.62
N GLN A 180 -4.23 0.01 14.57
CA GLN A 180 -4.44 -1.46 14.60
C GLN A 180 -5.05 -2.11 13.34
N ALA A 181 -5.47 -1.34 12.33
CA ALA A 181 -6.04 -1.80 11.08
C ALA A 181 -5.01 -2.08 9.96
N ARG A 182 -3.72 -1.75 10.13
CA ARG A 182 -2.71 -1.80 9.03
C ARG A 182 -1.42 -2.53 9.41
N TRP A 183 -1.53 -3.64 10.13
CA TRP A 183 -0.36 -4.41 10.52
C TRP A 183 0.37 -5.08 9.34
N SER A 184 -0.36 -5.55 8.32
CA SER A 184 0.22 -6.18 7.13
C SER A 184 1.11 -5.21 6.35
N ASP A 185 0.65 -3.98 6.09
CA ASP A 185 1.46 -2.92 5.47
C ASP A 185 2.72 -2.60 6.30
N ALA A 186 2.60 -2.61 7.64
CA ALA A 186 3.72 -2.36 8.54
C ALA A 186 4.74 -3.51 8.54
N GLU A 187 4.31 -4.74 8.28
CA GLU A 187 5.17 -5.91 8.14
C GLU A 187 5.94 -5.87 6.83
N ASP A 188 5.28 -5.63 5.71
CA ASP A 188 5.93 -5.55 4.40
C ASP A 188 7.00 -4.45 4.38
N LEU A 189 6.66 -3.27 4.91
CA LEU A 189 7.61 -2.19 5.08
C LEU A 189 8.76 -2.59 6.04
N GLY A 190 8.44 -3.25 7.16
CA GLY A 190 9.45 -3.72 8.11
C GLY A 190 10.42 -4.75 7.52
N LYS A 191 9.93 -5.69 6.70
CA LYS A 191 10.73 -6.69 5.96
C LYS A 191 11.70 -6.00 5.02
N GLU A 192 11.23 -5.00 4.29
CA GLU A 192 12.06 -4.26 3.35
C GLU A 192 13.13 -3.41 4.05
N VAL A 193 12.80 -2.79 5.18
CA VAL A 193 13.77 -2.04 6.00
C VAL A 193 14.87 -2.94 6.56
N VAL A 194 14.51 -4.15 7.04
CA VAL A 194 15.50 -5.14 7.49
C VAL A 194 16.42 -5.53 6.34
N ARG A 195 15.87 -5.87 5.17
CA ARG A 195 16.64 -6.26 3.98
C ARG A 195 17.63 -5.16 3.57
N ILE A 196 17.16 -3.91 3.52
CA ILE A 196 18.03 -2.78 3.19
C ILE A 196 19.13 -2.64 4.24
N SER A 197 18.80 -2.64 5.53
CA SER A 197 19.79 -2.53 6.60
C SER A 197 20.82 -3.67 6.59
N GLU A 198 20.43 -4.90 6.24
CA GLU A 198 21.35 -6.03 6.08
C GLU A 198 22.36 -5.78 4.95
N ILE A 199 21.92 -5.27 3.80
CA ILE A 199 22.81 -4.95 2.66
C ILE A 199 23.79 -3.83 3.03
N VAL A 200 23.27 -2.85 3.76
CA VAL A 200 23.88 -1.56 4.06
C VAL A 200 24.88 -1.68 5.21
N HIS A 201 24.43 -2.16 6.36
CA HIS A 201 25.20 -2.22 7.60
C HIS A 201 25.72 -3.63 7.91
N GLY A 202 25.17 -4.66 7.27
CA GLY A 202 25.41 -6.07 7.61
C GLY A 202 24.34 -6.62 8.56
N GLU A 203 24.21 -7.95 8.54
CA GLU A 203 23.21 -8.70 9.30
C GLU A 203 23.37 -8.57 10.82
N THR A 204 24.61 -8.44 11.31
CA THR A 204 24.92 -8.37 12.74
C THR A 204 25.03 -6.94 13.27
N HIS A 205 24.76 -5.93 12.43
CA HIS A 205 24.86 -4.55 12.86
C HIS A 205 23.76 -4.23 13.90
N PRO A 206 24.07 -3.49 14.98
CA PRO A 206 23.10 -3.16 16.03
C PRO A 206 21.78 -2.59 15.51
N GLU A 207 21.83 -1.72 14.49
CA GLU A 207 20.62 -1.14 13.90
C GLU A 207 19.80 -2.19 13.12
N THR A 208 20.44 -3.04 12.31
CA THR A 208 19.78 -4.17 11.61
C THR A 208 19.00 -5.05 12.59
N LEU A 209 19.62 -5.37 13.74
CA LEU A 209 19.02 -6.19 14.78
C LEU A 209 17.86 -5.48 15.50
N VAL A 210 17.94 -4.15 15.66
CA VAL A 210 16.84 -3.34 16.17
C VAL A 210 15.65 -3.35 15.21
N PHE A 211 15.87 -3.27 13.88
CA PHE A 211 14.79 -3.40 12.89
C PHE A 211 14.15 -4.79 12.93
N MET A 212 14.95 -5.85 12.98
CA MET A 212 14.44 -7.23 13.08
C MET A 212 13.54 -7.41 14.29
N ARG A 213 13.95 -6.88 15.46
CA ARG A 213 13.13 -6.92 16.67
C ARG A 213 11.82 -6.12 16.53
N LYS A 214 11.84 -4.98 15.83
CA LYS A 214 10.62 -4.20 15.57
C LYS A 214 9.67 -4.92 14.60
N LEU A 215 10.21 -5.59 13.58
CA LEU A 215 9.43 -6.44 12.68
C LEU A 215 8.80 -7.62 13.43
N CYS A 216 9.54 -8.26 14.33
CA CYS A 216 9.03 -9.29 15.24
C CYS A 216 7.80 -8.79 16.04
N TYR A 217 7.86 -7.57 16.59
CA TYR A 217 6.73 -6.96 17.30
C TYR A 217 5.49 -6.79 16.40
N THR A 218 5.69 -6.33 15.15
CA THR A 218 4.60 -6.17 14.16
C THR A 218 3.95 -7.51 13.81
N ILE A 219 4.76 -8.53 13.51
CA ILE A 219 4.29 -9.89 13.16
C ILE A 219 3.53 -10.52 14.34
N ARG A 220 4.03 -10.34 15.57
CA ARG A 220 3.36 -10.82 16.79
C ARG A 220 1.95 -10.24 16.93
N ASN A 221 1.79 -8.94 16.70
CA ASN A 221 0.50 -8.27 16.81
C ASN A 221 -0.51 -8.69 15.72
N GLN A 222 -0.06 -9.34 14.64
CA GLN A 222 -0.92 -9.99 13.65
C GLN A 222 -1.36 -11.41 14.06
N GLY A 223 -0.82 -11.95 15.15
CA GLY A 223 -1.08 -13.31 15.60
C GLY A 223 -0.17 -14.37 14.97
N HIS A 224 0.79 -13.98 14.10
CA HIS A 224 1.77 -14.88 13.49
C HIS A 224 2.92 -15.19 14.46
N LEU A 225 2.60 -15.77 15.61
CA LEU A 225 3.54 -15.82 16.74
C LEU A 225 4.78 -16.69 16.49
N GLU A 226 4.70 -17.74 15.66
CA GLU A 226 5.84 -18.62 15.39
C GLU A 226 6.88 -17.93 14.48
N GLU A 227 6.43 -17.16 13.49
CA GLU A 227 7.30 -16.32 12.66
C GLU A 227 7.96 -15.22 13.51
N ALA A 228 7.17 -14.56 14.37
CA ALA A 228 7.67 -13.55 15.29
C ALA A 228 8.75 -14.13 16.24
N LYS A 229 8.53 -15.32 16.79
CA LYS A 229 9.49 -16.01 17.67
C LYS A 229 10.80 -16.27 16.93
N ASN A 230 10.76 -16.90 15.76
CA ASN A 230 11.97 -17.23 14.99
C ASN A 230 12.78 -15.97 14.65
N LEU A 231 12.10 -14.89 14.24
CA LEU A 231 12.77 -13.62 13.95
C LEU A 231 13.34 -12.95 15.21
N GLY A 232 12.63 -13.02 16.33
CA GLY A 232 13.07 -12.49 17.61
C GLY A 232 14.30 -13.21 18.16
N GLU A 233 14.36 -14.54 18.04
CA GLU A 233 15.54 -15.34 18.40
C GLU A 233 16.75 -14.99 17.55
N LYS A 234 16.55 -14.85 16.23
CA LYS A 234 17.60 -14.40 15.31
C LYS A 234 18.15 -13.03 15.70
N ALA A 235 17.27 -12.09 16.05
CA ALA A 235 17.68 -10.76 16.49
C ALA A 235 18.48 -10.80 17.81
N ILE A 236 18.05 -11.61 18.79
CA ILE A 236 18.74 -11.78 20.07
C ILE A 236 20.12 -12.41 19.89
N ASP A 237 20.24 -13.51 19.14
CA ASP A 237 21.53 -14.16 18.85
C ASP A 237 22.50 -13.20 18.14
N GLY A 238 22.00 -12.41 17.20
CA GLY A 238 22.78 -11.35 16.56
C GLY A 238 23.24 -10.27 17.54
N MET A 239 22.36 -9.82 18.46
CA MET A 239 22.69 -8.81 19.47
C MET A 239 23.75 -9.31 20.47
N GLU A 240 23.70 -10.60 20.84
CA GLU A 240 24.73 -11.22 21.67
C GLU A 240 26.08 -11.26 20.96
N LYS A 241 26.10 -11.69 19.70
CA LYS A 241 27.31 -11.70 18.86
C LYS A 241 27.88 -10.30 18.64
N ALA A 242 27.04 -9.29 18.57
CA ALA A 242 27.42 -7.89 18.49
C ALA A 242 27.89 -7.28 19.84
N GLY A 243 27.89 -8.06 20.93
CA GLY A 243 28.35 -7.61 22.24
C GLY A 243 27.38 -6.69 22.98
N MET A 244 26.09 -6.70 22.63
CA MET A 244 25.06 -5.81 23.18
C MET A 244 24.45 -6.29 24.52
N GLY A 245 25.08 -7.23 25.22
CA GLY A 245 24.50 -7.92 26.39
C GLY A 245 24.11 -7.05 27.60
N ARG A 246 24.51 -5.77 27.65
CA ARG A 246 24.07 -4.79 28.67
C ARG A 246 23.31 -3.59 28.08
N ASP A 247 23.04 -3.62 26.78
CA ASP A 247 22.32 -2.56 26.08
C ASP A 247 20.83 -2.61 26.46
N ARG A 248 20.24 -1.43 26.67
CA ARG A 248 18.80 -1.31 26.91
C ARG A 248 17.99 -1.95 25.79
N ARG A 249 18.44 -1.84 24.54
CA ARG A 249 17.77 -2.40 23.35
C ARG A 249 17.69 -3.92 23.41
N MET A 250 18.75 -4.59 23.87
CA MET A 250 18.79 -6.05 24.10
C MET A 250 17.76 -6.47 25.16
N MET A 251 17.68 -5.76 26.29
CA MET A 251 16.70 -6.08 27.34
C MET A 251 15.26 -5.99 26.84
N VAL A 252 14.94 -4.97 26.02
CA VAL A 252 13.58 -4.86 25.46
C VAL A 252 13.30 -5.95 24.42
N ALA A 253 14.30 -6.35 23.62
CA ALA A 253 14.17 -7.47 22.70
C ALA A 253 13.86 -8.78 23.43
N MET A 254 14.53 -9.04 24.56
CA MET A 254 14.28 -10.24 25.38
C MET A 254 12.87 -10.24 25.98
N VAL A 255 12.37 -9.07 26.41
CA VAL A 255 11.00 -8.94 26.92
C VAL A 255 9.98 -9.21 25.81
N ASP A 256 10.18 -8.67 24.61
CA ASP A 256 9.27 -8.91 23.49
C ASP A 256 9.23 -10.38 23.08
N LEU A 257 10.39 -11.04 23.05
CA LEU A 257 10.48 -12.47 22.79
C LEU A 257 9.79 -13.29 23.89
N ALA A 258 9.97 -12.93 25.17
CA ALA A 258 9.29 -13.59 26.28
C ALA A 258 7.76 -13.44 26.22
N VAL A 259 7.26 -12.29 25.78
CA VAL A 259 5.82 -12.08 25.53
C VAL A 259 5.32 -12.98 24.40
N THR A 260 6.08 -13.06 23.30
CA THR A 260 5.77 -13.96 22.16
C THR A 260 5.68 -15.41 22.61
N TYR A 261 6.64 -15.88 23.41
CA TYR A 261 6.63 -17.21 24.01
C TYR A 261 5.43 -17.47 24.91
N ARG A 262 5.04 -16.47 25.71
CA ARG A 262 3.85 -16.57 26.58
C ARG A 262 2.58 -16.70 25.75
N GLU A 263 2.45 -15.92 24.69
CA GLU A 263 1.27 -15.94 23.81
C GLU A 263 1.19 -17.25 23.01
N LEU A 264 2.32 -17.78 22.53
CA LEU A 264 2.40 -19.12 21.93
C LEU A 264 1.91 -20.21 22.88
N ARG A 265 2.31 -20.14 24.15
CA ARG A 265 1.89 -21.10 25.18
C ARG A 265 0.40 -21.01 25.52
N LEU A 266 -0.23 -19.88 25.25
CA LEU A 266 -1.65 -19.64 25.51
C LEU A 266 -2.52 -19.92 24.28
N MET A 267 -1.94 -20.26 23.13
CA MET A 267 -2.72 -20.71 21.97
C MET A 267 -3.38 -22.05 22.27
N PRO A 268 -4.69 -22.22 21.98
CA PRO A 268 -5.32 -23.53 21.96
C PRO A 268 -4.67 -24.37 20.86
N GLU A 269 -4.26 -25.60 21.17
CA GLU A 269 -3.85 -26.55 20.15
C GLU A 269 -5.03 -26.85 19.20
N PRO A 270 -4.78 -27.04 17.89
CA PRO A 270 -5.81 -27.32 16.89
C PRO A 270 -6.54 -28.66 17.12
#